data_AF-A0AAU7YMX2-F1
#
_entry.id   AF-A0AAU7YMX2-F1
#
_cell.length_a   1.000
_cell.length_b   1.000
_cell.length_c   1.000
_cell.angle_alpha   90.00
_cell.angle_beta   90.00
_cell.angle_gamma   90.00
#
_symmetry.space_group_name_H-M   'P 1'
#
loop_
_entity.id
_entity.type
_entity.pdbx_description
1 polymer ?
#
loop_
_entity_poly.entity_id
_entity_poly.type
_entity_poly.pdbx_seq_one_letter_code
_entity_poly.pdbx_strand_id
1 'polypeptide(L)'
;MGIGISNNREYNQFLEKRGNVFHFIDEAIESWYEISEKVAGGNNIYSDKVVIVIHIIVNLFRIGLRQGVGFVKGYLKSIGKNLQVFTSLSPIK
;
A
#
# COMPACT_ATOMS: atom_id res chain seq x y z
N MET A 1 36.94 -8.46 17.32
CA MET A 1 36.58 -8.51 15.89
C MET A 1 35.54 -7.43 15.65
N GLY A 2 35.97 -6.23 15.31
CA GLY A 2 35.05 -5.10 15.08
C GLY A 2 34.45 -5.22 13.70
N ILE A 3 33.13 -5.25 13.59
CA ILE A 3 32.43 -5.18 12.30
C ILE A 3 32.74 -3.80 11.75
N GLY A 4 33.60 -3.73 10.74
CA GLY A 4 33.87 -2.50 10.01
C GLY A 4 32.62 -2.10 9.26
N ILE A 5 31.82 -1.20 9.83
CA ILE A 5 30.69 -0.58 9.15
C ILE A 5 31.32 0.38 8.13
N SER A 6 31.50 -0.07 6.89
CA SER A 6 31.71 0.89 5.81
C SER A 6 30.41 1.68 5.72
N ASN A 7 30.46 2.97 6.09
CA ASN A 7 29.33 3.88 6.00
C ASN A 7 29.07 4.17 4.51
N ASN A 8 28.57 3.18 3.78
CA ASN A 8 28.20 3.34 2.39
C ASN A 8 26.88 4.11 2.37
N ARG A 9 27.00 5.41 2.12
CA ARG A 9 25.89 6.36 2.11
C ARG A 9 24.75 5.91 1.20
N GLU A 10 25.06 5.35 0.03
CA GLU A 10 24.05 4.87 -0.92
C GLU A 10 23.31 3.64 -0.37
N TYR A 11 24.05 2.71 0.24
CA TYR A 11 23.47 1.53 0.88
C TYR A 11 22.50 1.91 2.02
N ASN A 12 22.92 2.84 2.90
CA ASN A 12 22.06 3.29 4.00
C ASN A 12 20.82 4.02 3.50
N GLN A 13 20.96 4.90 2.50
CA GLN A 13 19.81 5.57 1.87
C GLN A 13 18.85 4.57 1.20
N PHE A 14 19.38 3.50 0.61
CA PHE A 14 18.57 2.44 0.03
C PHE A 14 17.78 1.65 1.09
N LEU A 15 18.41 1.32 2.22
CA LEU A 15 17.72 0.68 3.34
C LEU A 15 16.63 1.57 3.94
N GLU A 16 16.92 2.86 4.14
CA GLU A 16 15.92 3.84 4.61
C GLU A 16 14.73 3.95 3.67
N LYS A 17 14.97 4.02 2.34
CA LYS A 17 13.90 4.03 1.33
C LYS A 17 13.06 2.75 1.38
N ARG A 18 13.70 1.58 1.56
CA ARG A 18 13.01 0.30 1.71
C ARG A 18 12.18 0.18 2.99
N GLY A 19 12.58 0.86 4.06
CA GLY A 19 11.84 0.90 5.32
C GLY A 19 10.64 1.85 5.31
N ASN A 20 10.51 2.69 4.28
CA ASN A 20 9.43 3.66 4.19
C ASN A 20 8.11 2.97 3.77
N VAL A 21 7.16 2.85 4.71
CA VAL A 21 5.83 2.27 4.44
C VAL A 21 5.10 2.95 3.28
N PHE A 22 5.35 4.26 3.05
CA PHE A 22 4.73 5.00 1.97
C PHE A 22 5.23 4.58 0.58
N HIS A 23 6.45 4.04 0.47
CA HIS A 23 6.94 3.48 -0.79
C HIS A 23 6.05 2.33 -1.29
N PHE A 24 5.62 1.45 -0.38
CA PHE A 24 4.69 0.37 -0.72
C PHE A 24 3.30 0.90 -1.08
N ILE A 25 2.86 1.98 -0.44
CA ILE A 25 1.58 2.63 -0.76
C ILE A 25 1.64 3.25 -2.16
N ASP A 26 2.73 3.92 -2.50
CA ASP A 26 2.94 4.53 -3.83
C ASP A 26 2.94 3.47 -4.94
N GLU A 27 3.63 2.34 -4.74
CA GLU A 27 3.57 1.22 -5.70
C GLU A 27 2.17 0.63 -5.85
N ALA A 28 1.41 0.54 -4.75
CA ALA A 28 0.03 0.07 -4.79
C ALA A 28 -0.88 1.08 -5.51
N ILE A 29 -0.63 2.39 -5.36
CA ILE A 29 -1.33 3.46 -6.10
C ILE A 29 -1.14 3.33 -7.61
N GLU A 30 0.07 3.02 -8.07
CA GLU A 30 0.35 2.81 -9.50
C GLU A 30 -0.36 1.58 -10.07
N SER A 31 -0.63 0.58 -9.23
CA SER A 31 -1.24 -0.69 -9.59
C SER A 31 -2.59 -0.87 -8.89
N TRP A 32 -3.39 0.19 -8.78
CA TRP A 32 -4.57 0.23 -7.90
C TRP A 32 -5.62 -0.86 -8.18
N TYR A 33 -5.77 -1.23 -9.45
CA TYR A 33 -6.69 -2.27 -9.90
C TYR A 33 -5.94 -3.38 -10.63
N GLU A 34 -6.50 -4.58 -10.62
CA GLU A 34 -6.01 -5.67 -11.45
C GLU A 34 -6.06 -5.34 -12.94
N ILE A 35 -5.08 -5.86 -13.67
CA ILE A 35 -5.03 -5.85 -15.12
C ILE A 35 -5.63 -7.17 -15.59
N SER A 36 -6.96 -7.26 -15.59
CA SER A 36 -7.71 -8.43 -16.07
C SER A 36 -8.83 -8.02 -17.02
N GLU A 37 -9.30 -8.95 -17.84
CA GLU A 37 -10.41 -8.69 -18.76
C GLU A 37 -11.65 -8.26 -17.98
N LYS A 38 -12.10 -7.02 -18.21
CA LYS A 38 -13.27 -6.48 -17.53
C LYS A 38 -14.54 -7.11 -18.09
N VAL A 39 -15.26 -7.83 -17.25
CA VAL A 39 -16.63 -8.24 -17.55
C VAL A 39 -17.51 -6.99 -17.60
N ALA A 40 -18.33 -6.85 -18.64
CA ALA A 40 -19.26 -5.73 -18.77
C ALA A 40 -20.23 -5.68 -17.56
N GLY A 41 -20.23 -4.56 -16.83
CA GLY A 41 -21.01 -4.40 -15.59
C GLY A 41 -20.34 -4.94 -14.32
N GLY A 42 -19.13 -5.52 -14.41
CA GLY A 42 -18.35 -5.96 -13.26
C GLY A 42 -17.69 -4.80 -12.50
N ASN A 43 -17.51 -4.98 -11.19
CA ASN A 43 -16.74 -4.04 -10.38
C ASN A 43 -15.23 -4.14 -10.69
N ASN A 44 -14.51 -3.02 -10.54
CA ASN A 44 -13.05 -3.08 -10.59
C ASN A 44 -12.54 -3.94 -9.42
N ILE A 45 -11.63 -4.87 -9.74
CA ILE A 45 -10.96 -5.71 -8.75
C ILE A 45 -9.68 -4.99 -8.33
N TYR A 46 -9.45 -4.87 -7.03
CA TYR A 46 -8.22 -4.28 -6.49
C TYR A 46 -7.07 -5.25 -6.68
N SER A 47 -5.87 -4.73 -6.96
CA SER A 47 -4.69 -5.59 -7.04
C SER A 47 -4.30 -6.14 -5.67
N ASP A 48 -3.60 -7.27 -5.69
CA ASP A 48 -2.98 -7.86 -4.49
C ASP A 48 -2.10 -6.87 -3.74
N LYS A 49 -1.39 -5.98 -4.44
CA LYS A 49 -0.55 -4.94 -3.82
C LYS A 49 -1.36 -4.02 -2.91
N VAL A 50 -2.54 -3.58 -3.38
CA VAL A 50 -3.42 -2.73 -2.57
C VAL A 50 -3.94 -3.50 -1.35
N VAL A 51 -4.35 -4.77 -1.53
CA VAL A 51 -4.83 -5.62 -0.44
C VAL A 51 -3.74 -5.81 0.62
N ILE A 52 -2.51 -6.14 0.22
CA ILE A 52 -1.37 -6.35 1.10
C ILE A 52 -1.04 -5.07 1.89
N VAL A 53 -0.97 -3.92 1.23
CA VAL A 53 -0.68 -2.63 1.88
C VAL A 53 -1.71 -2.30 2.96
N ILE A 54 -2.99 -2.56 2.72
CA ILE A 54 -4.03 -2.34 3.73
C ILE A 54 -3.84 -3.27 4.92
N HIS A 55 -3.52 -4.54 4.68
CA HIS A 55 -3.22 -5.48 5.77
C HIS A 55 -2.00 -5.04 6.57
N ILE A 56 -0.95 -4.54 5.92
CA ILE A 56 0.23 -4.00 6.60
C ILE A 56 -0.17 -2.81 7.48
N ILE A 57 -0.92 -1.84 6.96
CA ILE A 57 -1.38 -0.67 7.74
C ILE A 57 -2.23 -1.11 8.94
N VAL A 58 -3.20 -2.00 8.71
CA VAL A 58 -4.10 -2.52 9.76
C VAL A 58 -3.30 -3.22 10.87
N ASN A 59 -2.34 -4.06 10.51
CA ASN A 59 -1.51 -4.76 11.49
C ASN A 59 -0.49 -3.84 12.18
N LEU A 60 0.15 -2.94 11.45
CA LEU A 60 1.16 -2.00 11.96
C LEU A 60 0.56 -1.05 13.01
N PHE A 61 -0.60 -0.47 12.70
CA PHE A 61 -1.28 0.46 13.61
C PHE A 61 -2.24 -0.23 14.58
N ARG A 62 -2.42 -1.56 14.46
CA ARG A 62 -3.36 -2.37 15.27
C ARG A 62 -4.78 -1.79 15.26
N ILE A 63 -5.26 -1.41 14.08
CA ILE A 63 -6.59 -0.80 13.86
C ILE A 63 -7.52 -1.74 13.10
N GLY A 64 -8.83 -1.53 13.20
CA GLY A 64 -9.79 -2.31 12.41
C GLY A 64 -9.68 -2.02 10.91
N LEU A 65 -10.08 -2.98 10.06
CA LEU A 65 -10.03 -2.85 8.60
C LEU A 65 -10.75 -1.60 8.09
N ARG A 66 -11.91 -1.26 8.67
CA ARG A 66 -12.67 -0.04 8.34
C ARG A 66 -11.90 1.24 8.68
N GLN A 67 -11.13 1.25 9.77
CA GLN A 67 -10.28 2.38 10.13
C GLN A 67 -9.07 2.47 9.17
N GLY A 68 -8.49 1.34 8.77
CA GLY A 68 -7.45 1.29 7.74
C GLY A 68 -7.92 1.87 6.40
N VAL A 69 -9.16 1.60 5.99
CA VAL A 69 -9.79 2.24 4.83
C VAL A 69 -9.85 3.77 4.99
N GLY A 70 -10.22 4.27 6.17
CA GLY A 70 -10.22 5.70 6.49
C GLY A 70 -8.83 6.34 6.40
N PHE A 71 -7.81 5.63 6.91
CA PHE A 71 -6.41 6.04 6.80
C PHE A 71 -5.99 6.22 5.34
N VAL A 72 -6.23 5.21 4.51
CA VAL A 72 -5.87 5.25 3.07
C VAL A 72 -6.63 6.36 2.34
N LYS A 73 -7.92 6.58 2.63
CA LYS A 73 -8.68 7.71 2.08
C LYS A 73 -8.05 9.05 2.44
N GLY A 74 -7.66 9.23 3.70
CA GLY A 74 -6.99 10.44 4.17
C GLY A 74 -5.66 10.68 3.47
N TYR A 75 -4.85 9.62 3.33
CA TYR A 75 -3.57 9.68 2.65
C TYR A 75 -3.72 10.06 1.18
N LEU A 76 -4.60 9.38 0.43
CA LEU A 76 -4.85 9.69 -0.99
C LEU A 76 -5.29 11.14 -1.19
N LYS A 77 -6.16 11.63 -0.30
CA LYS A 77 -6.58 13.03 -0.30
C LYS A 77 -5.38 13.97 -0.07
N SER A 78 -4.47 13.62 0.84
CA SER A 78 -3.30 14.45 1.16
C SER A 78 -2.31 14.58 -0.01
N ILE A 79 -2.25 13.58 -0.89
CA ILE A 79 -1.39 13.56 -2.09
C ILE A 79 -2.16 13.92 -3.38
N GLY A 80 -3.41 14.38 -3.27
CA GLY A 80 -4.21 14.80 -4.42
C GLY A 80 -4.65 13.66 -5.36
N LYS A 81 -4.65 12.41 -4.91
CA LYS A 81 -5.11 11.26 -5.69
C LYS A 81 -6.59 10.98 -5.44
N ASN A 82 -7.37 10.91 -6.50
CA ASN A 82 -8.80 10.57 -6.43
C ASN A 82 -9.05 9.13 -6.90
N LEU A 83 -8.71 8.18 -6.04
CA LEU A 83 -8.94 6.75 -6.28
C LEU A 83 -10.12 6.26 -5.46
N GLN A 84 -10.94 5.38 -6.04
CA GLN A 84 -12.07 4.80 -5.32
C GLN A 84 -11.54 3.85 -4.26
N VAL A 85 -11.76 4.19 -3.00
CA VAL A 85 -11.32 3.39 -1.85
C VAL A 85 -12.51 2.63 -1.27
N PHE A 86 -12.31 1.33 -1.06
CA PHE A 86 -13.22 0.33 -0.51
C PHE A 86 -14.45 0.89 0.21
N THR A 87 -15.63 0.55 -0.29
CA THR A 87 -16.86 0.56 0.52
C THR A 87 -17.09 -0.82 1.17
N SER A 88 -16.64 -1.88 0.49
CA SER A 88 -16.67 -3.28 0.91
C SER A 88 -15.36 -3.97 0.51
N LEU A 89 -14.66 -4.58 1.46
CA LEU A 89 -13.66 -5.61 1.17
C LEU A 89 -14.41 -6.93 1.26
N SER A 90 -14.87 -7.43 0.12
CA SER A 90 -15.24 -8.84 0.04
C SER A 90 -13.93 -9.61 0.14
N PRO A 91 -13.76 -10.56 1.09
CA PRO A 91 -12.65 -11.48 1.03
C PRO A 91 -12.66 -12.13 -0.36
N ILE A 92 -11.48 -12.25 -0.96
CA ILE A 92 -11.29 -13.11 -2.12
C ILE A 92 -11.78 -14.50 -1.68
N LYS A 93 -12.73 -15.06 -2.45
CA LYS A 93 -13.24 -16.42 -2.25
C LYS A 93 -12.14 -17.44 -2.50
#